data_AF-A0A2E1IHS7-F1
#
_entry.id   AF-A0A2E1IHS7-F1
#
_cell.length_a   1.000
_cell.length_b   1.000
_cell.length_c   1.000
_cell.angle_alpha   90.00
_cell.angle_beta   90.00
_cell.angle_gamma   90.00
#
_symmetry.space_group_name_H-M   'P 1'
#
loop_
_entity.id
_entity.type
_entity.pdbx_description
1 polymer ?
#
loop_
_entity_poly.entity_id
_entity_poly.type
_entity_poly.pdbx_seq_one_letter_code
_entity_poly.pdbx_strand_id
1 'polypeptide(L)'
;MAQTRDQLINKLHAEPNAEEISALVTRLEQDSAADLNRDEAFLQGVWELRWSSSKQPWLKQAPWLDNLQILDVKNGRGCNLLKLRGPLGGLAGISVQADIARKEGNRVEVCFRRGGWVGPTLPGGQRLQLLREVKQSFPAWLDITVLDDTLRICRGNAGTVFCLLRRSDLNVADFFPQVANTI
;
A
#
# COMPACT_ATOMS: atom_id res chain seq x y z
N MET A 1 -14.58 6.04 -18.88
CA MET A 1 -13.58 5.19 -18.18
C MET A 1 -12.24 5.90 -18.06
N ALA A 2 -11.46 6.07 -19.14
CA ALA A 2 -10.14 6.75 -19.08
C ALA A 2 -10.21 8.16 -18.48
N GLN A 3 -11.19 8.99 -18.90
CA GLN A 3 -11.33 10.36 -18.39
C GLN A 3 -11.54 10.43 -16.87
N THR A 4 -12.44 9.61 -16.29
CA THR A 4 -12.69 9.57 -14.83
C THR A 4 -11.43 9.14 -14.08
N ARG A 5 -10.74 8.13 -14.59
CA ARG A 5 -9.50 7.61 -14.02
C ARG A 5 -8.40 8.67 -14.02
N ASP A 6 -8.17 9.31 -15.16
CA ASP A 6 -7.10 10.32 -15.30
C ASP A 6 -7.41 11.56 -14.46
N GLN A 7 -8.68 11.96 -14.37
CA GLN A 7 -9.13 13.01 -13.44
C GLN A 7 -8.82 12.64 -11.98
N LEU A 8 -9.14 11.41 -11.57
CA LEU A 8 -8.84 10.94 -10.22
C LEU A 8 -7.33 10.94 -9.94
N ILE A 9 -6.52 10.39 -10.85
CA ILE A 9 -5.06 10.37 -10.71
C ILE A 9 -4.49 11.79 -10.58
N ASN A 10 -4.93 12.72 -11.43
CA ASN A 10 -4.51 14.12 -11.37
C ASN A 10 -4.85 14.75 -10.01
N LYS A 11 -6.05 14.50 -9.47
CA LYS A 11 -6.44 14.97 -8.13
C LYS A 11 -5.61 14.33 -7.02
N LEU A 12 -5.34 13.03 -7.09
CA LEU A 12 -4.48 12.33 -6.11
C LEU A 12 -3.04 12.88 -6.09
N HIS A 13 -2.55 13.40 -7.20
CA HIS A 13 -1.23 14.05 -7.28
C HIS A 13 -1.25 15.50 -6.77
N ALA A 14 -2.19 16.31 -7.26
CA ALA A 14 -2.17 17.76 -7.05
C ALA A 14 -2.99 18.23 -5.84
N GLU A 15 -4.13 17.60 -5.59
CA GLU A 15 -5.14 18.05 -4.65
C GLU A 15 -5.75 16.87 -3.87
N PRO A 16 -4.96 16.11 -3.09
CA PRO A 16 -5.43 14.89 -2.42
C PRO A 16 -6.48 15.15 -1.34
N ASN A 17 -6.85 16.40 -1.06
CA ASN A 17 -7.94 16.75 -0.13
C ASN A 17 -9.22 17.20 -0.85
N ALA A 18 -9.26 17.16 -2.19
CA ALA A 18 -10.43 17.56 -2.95
C ALA A 18 -11.64 16.67 -2.63
N GLU A 19 -12.77 17.30 -2.32
CA GLU A 19 -14.02 16.60 -1.95
C GLU A 19 -14.55 15.71 -3.10
N GLU A 20 -14.23 16.09 -4.34
CA GLU A 20 -14.58 15.42 -5.58
C GLU A 20 -14.00 14.00 -5.70
N ILE A 21 -12.90 13.70 -4.99
CA ILE A 21 -12.21 12.40 -5.04
C ILE A 21 -13.19 11.27 -4.73
N SER A 22 -14.04 11.44 -3.71
CA SER A 22 -15.00 10.40 -3.31
C SER A 22 -15.97 10.04 -4.45
N ALA A 23 -16.49 11.05 -5.17
CA ALA A 23 -17.41 10.85 -6.28
C ALA A 23 -16.71 10.19 -7.48
N LEU A 24 -15.47 10.60 -7.79
CA LEU A 24 -14.67 9.99 -8.85
C LEU A 24 -14.36 8.52 -8.55
N VAL A 25 -14.05 8.19 -7.29
CA VAL A 25 -13.82 6.80 -6.85
C VAL A 25 -15.08 5.97 -7.05
N THR A 26 -16.24 6.41 -6.54
CA THR A 26 -17.49 5.66 -6.70
C THR A 26 -17.83 5.40 -8.16
N ARG A 27 -17.67 6.42 -9.02
CA ARG A 27 -17.90 6.26 -10.46
C ARG A 27 -16.92 5.26 -11.09
N LEU A 28 -15.64 5.31 -10.72
CA LEU A 28 -14.64 4.40 -11.27
C LEU A 28 -14.85 2.95 -10.82
N GLU A 29 -15.26 2.72 -9.56
CA GLU A 29 -15.60 1.38 -9.06
C GLU A 29 -16.80 0.77 -9.80
N GLN A 30 -17.75 1.60 -10.27
CA GLN A 30 -18.89 1.16 -11.08
C GLN A 30 -18.50 0.90 -12.54
N ASP A 31 -17.67 1.77 -13.10
CA ASP A 31 -17.31 1.74 -14.52
C ASP A 31 -16.21 0.69 -14.83
N SER A 32 -15.35 0.35 -13.85
CA SER A 32 -14.13 -0.43 -14.06
C SER A 32 -13.75 -1.24 -12.82
N ALA A 33 -14.67 -2.09 -12.35
CA ALA A 33 -14.40 -2.99 -11.24
C ALA A 33 -13.20 -3.92 -11.53
N ALA A 34 -12.33 -4.07 -10.55
CA ALA A 34 -11.20 -5.00 -10.63
C ALA A 34 -11.69 -6.45 -10.81
N ASP A 35 -10.89 -7.28 -11.47
CA ASP A 35 -11.08 -8.74 -11.46
C ASP A 35 -9.74 -9.40 -11.18
N LEU A 36 -9.51 -9.81 -9.93
CA LEU A 36 -8.23 -10.41 -9.55
C LEU A 36 -7.94 -11.74 -10.25
N ASN A 37 -8.90 -12.39 -10.92
CA ASN A 37 -8.58 -13.54 -11.76
C ASN A 37 -7.71 -13.16 -12.96
N ARG A 38 -7.84 -11.93 -13.44
CA ARG A 38 -7.09 -11.38 -14.58
C ARG A 38 -6.01 -10.41 -14.13
N ASP A 39 -6.31 -9.58 -13.14
CA ASP A 39 -5.55 -8.37 -12.82
C ASP A 39 -4.59 -8.56 -11.62
N GLU A 40 -4.55 -9.74 -10.98
CA GLU A 40 -3.72 -10.01 -9.79
C GLU A 40 -2.23 -9.69 -9.98
N ALA A 41 -1.70 -9.84 -11.19
CA ALA A 41 -0.32 -9.48 -11.48
C ALA A 41 0.00 -8.02 -11.17
N PHE A 42 -0.99 -7.13 -11.25
CA PHE A 42 -0.84 -5.72 -10.87
C PHE A 42 -0.77 -5.52 -9.35
N LEU A 43 -1.18 -6.46 -8.50
CA LEU A 43 -1.04 -6.29 -7.05
C LEU A 43 0.43 -6.21 -6.61
N GLN A 44 1.31 -6.99 -7.25
CA GLN A 44 2.75 -6.99 -6.98
C GLN A 44 3.34 -5.60 -7.23
N GLY A 45 3.93 -4.99 -6.20
CA GLY A 45 4.59 -3.70 -6.36
C GLY A 45 4.63 -2.86 -5.10
N VAL A 46 5.22 -1.67 -5.24
CA VAL A 46 5.22 -0.62 -4.22
C VAL A 46 4.09 0.36 -4.53
N TRP A 47 3.20 0.55 -3.57
CA TRP A 47 2.03 1.41 -3.68
C TRP A 47 2.11 2.53 -2.65
N GLU A 48 1.79 3.75 -3.02
CA GLU A 48 1.76 4.88 -2.09
C GLU A 48 0.31 5.32 -1.85
N LEU A 49 -0.10 5.37 -0.58
CA LEU A 49 -1.40 5.91 -0.19
C LEU A 49 -1.45 7.40 -0.51
N ARG A 50 -2.36 7.79 -1.40
CA ARG A 50 -2.58 9.19 -1.78
C ARG A 50 -3.85 9.79 -1.17
N TRP A 51 -4.85 8.96 -0.90
CA TRP A 51 -6.08 9.39 -0.25
C TRP A 51 -6.75 8.24 0.51
N SER A 52 -7.47 8.60 1.57
CA SER A 52 -8.35 7.68 2.28
C SER A 52 -9.63 8.40 2.71
N SER A 53 -10.75 7.67 2.76
CA SER A 53 -12.00 8.18 3.32
C SER A 53 -11.99 8.26 4.87
N SER A 54 -10.96 7.71 5.52
CA SER A 54 -10.82 7.76 6.98
C SER A 54 -10.37 9.13 7.47
N LYS A 55 -10.89 9.54 8.63
CA LYS A 55 -10.47 10.77 9.32
C LYS A 55 -9.25 10.55 10.25
N GLN A 56 -8.75 9.32 10.35
CA GLN A 56 -7.66 8.96 11.27
C GLN A 56 -6.34 9.68 10.89
N PRO A 57 -5.63 10.32 11.84
CA PRO A 57 -4.45 11.12 11.54
C PRO A 57 -3.31 10.38 10.82
N TRP A 58 -3.08 9.10 11.12
CA TRP A 58 -2.02 8.30 10.51
C TRP A 58 -2.33 7.85 9.07
N LEU A 59 -3.58 8.00 8.61
CA LEU A 59 -3.98 7.76 7.23
C LEU A 59 -4.02 9.04 6.40
N LYS A 60 -3.81 10.21 7.03
CA LYS A 60 -3.70 11.47 6.31
C LYS A 60 -2.37 11.54 5.58
N GLN A 61 -2.45 11.95 4.32
CA GLN A 61 -1.28 12.25 3.52
C GLN A 61 -0.63 13.56 3.98
N ALA A 62 0.69 13.64 3.85
CA ALA A 62 1.45 14.84 4.09
C ALA A 62 2.60 14.93 3.08
N PRO A 63 2.90 16.10 2.50
CA PRO A 63 3.94 16.23 1.46
C PRO A 63 5.32 15.72 1.90
N TRP A 64 5.60 15.74 3.21
CA TRP A 64 6.84 15.31 3.85
C TRP A 64 6.85 13.84 4.28
N LEU A 65 5.82 13.05 3.93
CA LEU A 65 5.66 11.68 4.37
C LEU A 65 5.41 10.73 3.18
N ASP A 66 6.14 9.62 3.16
CA ASP A 66 5.82 8.47 2.31
C ASP A 66 5.00 7.48 3.13
N ASN A 67 3.79 7.17 2.67
CA ASN A 67 2.94 6.11 3.24
C ASN A 67 2.82 4.97 2.21
N LEU A 68 3.75 4.03 2.29
CA LEU A 68 3.94 2.97 1.32
C LEU A 68 3.29 1.66 1.77
N GLN A 69 2.77 0.92 0.81
CA GLN A 69 2.29 -0.45 0.91
C GLN A 69 3.04 -1.28 -0.12
N ILE A 70 3.99 -2.07 0.34
CA ILE A 70 4.80 -2.96 -0.48
C ILE A 70 4.13 -4.33 -0.47
N LEU A 71 3.73 -4.81 -1.64
CA LEU A 71 3.14 -6.14 -1.80
C LEU A 71 4.05 -7.05 -2.61
N ASP A 72 4.45 -8.14 -1.98
CA ASP A 72 5.15 -9.27 -2.58
C ASP A 72 4.21 -10.48 -2.63
N VAL A 73 3.27 -10.41 -3.55
CA VAL A 73 2.17 -11.38 -3.73
C VAL A 73 2.71 -12.78 -3.96
N LYS A 74 3.78 -12.91 -4.76
CA LYS A 74 4.39 -14.21 -5.08
C LYS A 74 4.87 -14.97 -3.85
N ASN A 75 5.33 -14.25 -2.82
CA ASN A 75 5.83 -14.83 -1.58
C ASN A 75 4.84 -14.68 -0.41
N GLY A 76 3.64 -14.17 -0.66
CA GLY A 76 2.62 -13.94 0.38
C GLY A 76 3.04 -12.92 1.43
N ARG A 77 3.86 -11.92 1.09
CA ARG A 77 4.37 -10.91 2.04
C ARG A 77 3.84 -9.52 1.73
N GLY A 78 3.48 -8.78 2.77
CA GLY A 78 3.10 -7.38 2.72
C GLY A 78 3.89 -6.54 3.72
N CYS A 79 4.08 -5.27 3.42
CA CYS A 79 4.69 -4.31 4.34
C CYS A 79 4.02 -2.94 4.20
N ASN A 80 3.50 -2.40 5.30
CA ASN A 80 3.14 -1.00 5.38
C ASN A 80 4.32 -0.23 5.97
N LEU A 81 4.82 0.78 5.26
CA LEU A 81 5.96 1.60 5.66
C LEU A 81 5.57 3.07 5.65
N LEU A 82 5.62 3.69 6.82
CA LEU A 82 5.49 5.12 7.00
C LEU A 82 6.87 5.71 7.25
N LYS A 83 7.37 6.58 6.37
CA LYS A 83 8.68 7.21 6.55
C LYS A 83 8.67 8.67 6.15
N LEU A 84 9.59 9.46 6.69
CA LEU A 84 9.78 10.85 6.25
C LEU A 84 10.33 10.87 4.81
N ARG A 85 9.98 11.92 4.05
CA ARG A 85 10.54 12.20 2.73
C ARG A 85 11.82 13.02 2.83
N GLY A 86 12.64 12.91 1.78
CA GLY A 86 13.88 13.68 1.65
C GLY A 86 15.08 13.01 2.32
N PRO A 87 16.21 13.73 2.45
CA PRO A 87 17.50 13.16 2.85
C PRO A 87 17.51 12.56 4.27
N LEU A 88 16.58 12.98 5.13
CA LEU A 88 16.41 12.44 6.49
C LEU A 88 15.44 11.24 6.54
N GLY A 89 14.83 10.88 5.41
CA GLY A 89 13.85 9.80 5.31
C GLY A 89 14.38 8.41 5.61
N GLY A 90 15.70 8.22 5.54
CA GLY A 90 16.36 7.00 5.99
C GLY A 90 16.49 6.89 7.50
N LEU A 91 16.34 7.98 8.27
CA LEU A 91 16.70 7.98 9.69
C LEU A 91 15.63 7.35 10.58
N ALA A 92 14.36 7.43 10.20
CA ALA A 92 13.26 6.86 10.98
C ALA A 92 12.02 6.60 10.10
N GLY A 93 11.51 5.38 10.20
CA GLY A 93 10.20 5.00 9.68
C GLY A 93 9.51 4.02 10.63
N ILE A 94 8.22 3.85 10.45
CA ILE A 94 7.41 2.82 11.10
C ILE A 94 7.06 1.78 10.04
N SER A 95 7.44 0.53 10.29
CA SER A 95 7.09 -0.59 9.42
C SER A 95 6.17 -1.54 10.14
N VAL A 96 5.18 -2.06 9.42
CA VAL A 96 4.38 -3.20 9.82
C VAL A 96 4.47 -4.26 8.71
N GLN A 97 5.04 -5.41 9.04
CA GLN A 97 5.12 -6.59 8.18
C GLN A 97 3.86 -7.43 8.36
N ALA A 98 3.36 -7.95 7.24
CA ALA A 98 2.18 -8.78 7.18
C ALA A 98 2.42 -9.98 6.27
N ASP A 99 1.70 -11.06 6.54
CA ASP A 99 1.40 -12.05 5.51
C ASP A 99 0.18 -11.57 4.73
N ILE A 100 0.18 -11.82 3.43
CA ILE A 100 -0.93 -11.54 2.55
C ILE A 100 -1.33 -12.79 1.78
N ALA A 101 -2.63 -12.99 1.60
CA ALA A 101 -3.16 -14.10 0.83
C ALA A 101 -4.38 -13.66 0.02
N ARG A 102 -4.40 -13.99 -1.27
CA ARG A 102 -5.60 -13.83 -2.08
C ARG A 102 -6.66 -14.83 -1.61
N LYS A 103 -7.91 -14.37 -1.52
CA LYS A 103 -9.09 -15.20 -1.30
C LYS A 103 -9.98 -15.17 -2.54
N GLU A 104 -11.11 -15.88 -2.48
CA GLU A 104 -12.09 -15.86 -3.56
C GLU A 104 -12.54 -14.43 -3.91
N GLY A 105 -12.81 -14.21 -5.21
CA GLY A 105 -13.15 -12.91 -5.75
C GLY A 105 -11.97 -11.93 -5.69
N ASN A 106 -12.26 -10.71 -5.23
CA ASN A 106 -11.30 -9.59 -5.20
C ASN A 106 -10.72 -9.32 -3.81
N ARG A 107 -10.81 -10.28 -2.89
CA ARG A 107 -10.39 -10.10 -1.50
C ARG A 107 -8.94 -10.51 -1.29
N VAL A 108 -8.20 -9.68 -0.57
CA VAL A 108 -6.85 -9.97 -0.07
C VAL A 108 -6.89 -9.96 1.46
N GLU A 109 -6.60 -11.10 2.07
CA GLU A 109 -6.41 -11.20 3.51
C GLU A 109 -5.04 -10.63 3.91
N VAL A 110 -4.99 -9.95 5.05
CA VAL A 110 -3.81 -9.31 5.62
C VAL A 110 -3.70 -9.70 7.09
N CYS A 111 -2.58 -10.34 7.44
CA CYS A 111 -2.25 -10.74 8.80
C CYS A 111 -0.95 -10.05 9.22
N PHE A 112 -1.04 -8.98 10.00
CA PHE A 112 0.09 -8.29 10.59
C PHE A 112 0.84 -9.22 11.56
N ARG A 113 2.14 -9.36 11.33
CA ARG A 113 3.02 -10.21 12.12
C ARG A 113 3.91 -9.40 13.05
N ARG A 114 4.54 -8.37 12.51
CA ARG A 114 5.55 -7.60 13.23
C ARG A 114 5.43 -6.13 12.91
N GLY A 115 5.63 -5.27 13.89
CA GLY A 115 5.53 -3.84 13.77
C GLY A 115 6.58 -3.15 14.60
N GLY A 116 7.09 -2.02 14.12
CA GLY A 116 8.03 -1.22 14.89
C GLY A 116 8.84 -0.26 14.05
N TRP A 117 9.98 0.13 14.60
CA TRP A 117 10.81 1.16 14.03
C TRP A 117 11.80 0.58 13.01
N VAL A 118 12.03 1.34 11.94
CA VAL A 118 13.04 1.08 10.92
C VAL A 118 13.93 2.31 10.82
N GLY A 119 15.23 2.09 10.88
CA GLY A 119 16.26 3.11 10.87
C GLY A 119 17.07 3.15 9.59
N PRO A 120 18.23 3.82 9.64
CA PRO A 120 19.09 3.99 8.48
C PRO A 120 19.64 2.66 7.97
N THR A 121 19.95 2.67 6.68
CA THR A 121 20.73 1.60 6.05
C THR A 121 22.20 1.89 6.31
N LEU A 122 22.89 0.94 6.93
CA LEU A 122 24.30 1.03 7.27
C LEU A 122 25.18 0.75 6.04
N PRO A 123 26.46 1.19 6.07
CA PRO A 123 27.45 0.71 5.11
C PRO A 123 27.46 -0.82 5.06
N GLY A 124 27.29 -1.41 3.87
CA GLY A 124 27.11 -2.86 3.69
C GLY A 124 25.65 -3.31 3.46
N GLY A 125 24.69 -2.39 3.40
CA GLY A 125 23.32 -2.66 2.94
C GLY A 125 22.35 -3.17 4.01
N GLN A 126 22.82 -3.41 5.24
CA GLN A 126 21.96 -3.83 6.34
C GLN A 126 21.16 -2.65 6.91
N ARG A 127 19.85 -2.84 7.09
CA ARG A 127 18.97 -1.82 7.70
C ARG A 127 18.75 -2.08 9.18
N LEU A 128 18.89 -1.06 10.03
CA LEU A 128 18.56 -1.15 11.45
C LEU A 128 17.04 -1.28 11.62
N GLN A 129 16.57 -2.26 12.40
CA GLN A 129 15.14 -2.47 12.65
C GLN A 129 14.91 -2.93 14.08
N LEU A 130 13.89 -2.38 14.73
CA LEU A 130 13.37 -2.83 16.02
C LEU A 130 11.89 -3.18 15.85
N LEU A 131 11.62 -4.44 15.50
CA LEU A 131 10.28 -4.94 15.23
C LEU A 131 9.82 -5.88 16.35
N ARG A 132 8.62 -5.62 16.88
CA ARG A 132 7.95 -6.47 17.85
C ARG A 132 6.83 -7.25 17.18
N GLU A 133 6.48 -8.40 17.73
CA GLU A 133 5.30 -9.13 17.29
C GLU A 133 4.04 -8.29 17.51
N VAL A 134 3.16 -8.31 16.52
CA VAL A 134 1.84 -7.70 16.57
C VAL A 134 0.84 -8.83 16.72
N LYS A 135 0.11 -8.84 17.85
CA LYS A 135 -1.00 -9.77 18.02
C LYS A 135 -2.23 -9.19 17.36
N GLN A 136 -2.52 -9.68 16.16
CA GLN A 136 -3.76 -9.37 15.48
C GLN A 136 -4.87 -10.31 15.96
N SER A 137 -5.94 -9.75 16.50
CA SER A 137 -7.06 -10.50 17.09
C SER A 137 -7.96 -11.17 16.04
N PHE A 138 -8.01 -10.65 14.82
CA PHE A 138 -8.78 -11.21 13.71
C PHE A 138 -8.17 -10.83 12.36
N PRO A 139 -8.22 -11.69 11.32
CA PRO A 139 -7.73 -11.35 9.99
C PRO A 139 -8.35 -10.05 9.46
N ALA A 140 -7.51 -9.16 8.94
CA ALA A 140 -7.93 -7.98 8.23
C ALA A 140 -8.02 -8.34 6.76
N TRP A 141 -8.87 -7.67 6.00
CA TRP A 141 -8.95 -7.87 4.56
C TRP A 141 -9.11 -6.55 3.82
N LEU A 142 -8.73 -6.58 2.56
CA LEU A 142 -8.93 -5.52 1.60
C LEU A 142 -9.68 -6.11 0.41
N ASP A 143 -10.84 -5.53 0.12
CA ASP A 143 -11.53 -5.80 -1.14
C ASP A 143 -10.94 -4.85 -2.19
N ILE A 144 -10.29 -5.40 -3.20
CA ILE A 144 -9.71 -4.64 -4.31
C ILE A 144 -10.84 -4.26 -5.26
N THR A 145 -11.10 -2.97 -5.43
CA THR A 145 -12.26 -2.49 -6.19
C THR A 145 -11.87 -1.91 -7.54
N VAL A 146 -10.67 -1.33 -7.66
CA VAL A 146 -10.07 -0.92 -8.93
C VAL A 146 -8.58 -1.27 -8.88
N LEU A 147 -8.06 -1.82 -9.98
CA LEU A 147 -6.65 -2.19 -10.06
C LEU A 147 -6.16 -2.13 -11.51
N ASP A 148 -5.06 -1.40 -11.71
CA ASP A 148 -4.28 -1.43 -12.95
C ASP A 148 -2.79 -1.22 -12.65
N ASP A 149 -1.99 -0.92 -13.67
CA ASP A 149 -0.55 -0.71 -13.55
C ASP A 149 -0.15 0.53 -12.75
N THR A 150 -1.06 1.48 -12.52
CA THR A 150 -0.80 2.79 -11.92
C THR A 150 -1.64 3.05 -10.69
N LEU A 151 -2.91 2.64 -10.70
CA LEU A 151 -3.91 2.96 -9.69
C LEU A 151 -4.40 1.68 -9.00
N ARG A 152 -4.50 1.75 -7.67
CA ARG A 152 -5.18 0.75 -6.86
C ARG A 152 -6.17 1.42 -5.92
N ILE A 153 -7.41 0.95 -5.94
CA ILE A 153 -8.44 1.31 -4.97
C ILE A 153 -8.83 0.06 -4.22
N CYS A 154 -8.90 0.16 -2.90
CA CYS A 154 -9.38 -0.93 -2.07
C CYS A 154 -10.21 -0.43 -0.89
N ARG A 155 -11.04 -1.34 -0.37
CA ARG A 155 -11.90 -1.12 0.79
C ARG A 155 -11.51 -2.04 1.93
N GLY A 156 -11.23 -1.47 3.09
CA GLY A 156 -10.97 -2.25 4.31
C GLY A 156 -12.25 -2.71 5.01
N ASN A 157 -12.09 -3.56 6.03
CA ASN A 157 -13.18 -4.18 6.81
C ASN A 157 -14.30 -3.21 7.24
N ALA A 158 -13.95 -1.98 7.62
CA ALA A 158 -14.88 -0.96 8.08
C ALA A 158 -15.47 -0.09 6.95
N GLY A 159 -15.31 -0.50 5.69
CA GLY A 159 -15.72 0.26 4.51
C GLY A 159 -14.83 1.46 4.18
N THR A 160 -13.70 1.63 4.90
CA THR A 160 -12.71 2.68 4.60
C THR A 160 -12.13 2.45 3.21
N VAL A 161 -12.16 3.49 2.40
CA VAL A 161 -11.61 3.48 1.04
C VAL A 161 -10.17 3.99 1.09
N PHE A 162 -9.31 3.36 0.31
CA PHE A 162 -7.92 3.75 0.11
C PHE A 162 -7.64 3.87 -1.39
N CYS A 163 -7.08 5.00 -1.81
CA CYS A 163 -6.59 5.21 -3.16
C CYS A 163 -5.07 5.28 -3.13
N LEU A 164 -4.43 4.39 -3.89
CA LEU A 164 -2.98 4.28 -3.95
C LEU A 164 -2.48 4.41 -5.38
N LEU A 165 -1.33 5.05 -5.53
CA LEU A 165 -0.62 5.14 -6.79
C LEU A 165 0.63 4.28 -6.74
N ARG A 166 0.96 3.61 -7.85
CA ARG A 166 2.16 2.80 -7.95
C ARG A 166 3.41 3.70 -7.93
N ARG A 167 4.44 3.25 -7.22
CA ARG A 167 5.79 3.83 -7.21
C ARG A 167 6.71 2.99 -8.09
N SER A 168 6.72 3.28 -9.39
CA SER A 168 7.57 2.59 -10.37
C SER A 168 9.06 2.85 -10.18
N ASP A 169 9.41 3.89 -9.41
CA ASP A 169 10.77 4.23 -9.01
C ASP A 169 11.33 3.34 -7.87
N LEU A 170 10.51 2.47 -7.27
CA LEU A 170 10.89 1.63 -6.13
C LEU A 170 10.73 0.14 -6.45
N ASN A 171 11.65 -0.69 -5.92
CA ASN A 171 11.60 -2.15 -6.09
C ASN A 171 11.15 -2.85 -4.81
N VAL A 172 10.25 -3.83 -4.93
CA VAL A 172 9.76 -4.66 -3.81
C VAL A 172 10.91 -5.35 -3.07
N ALA A 173 11.96 -5.78 -3.78
CA ALA A 173 13.09 -6.48 -3.21
C ALA A 173 13.89 -5.63 -2.19
N ASP A 174 13.79 -4.30 -2.25
CA ASP A 174 14.52 -3.39 -1.35
C ASP A 174 13.91 -3.33 0.07
N PHE A 175 12.74 -3.96 0.26
CA PHE A 175 11.96 -3.88 1.50
C PHE A 175 11.85 -5.21 2.25
N PHE A 176 12.14 -6.33 1.59
CA PHE A 176 12.14 -7.64 2.21
C PHE A 176 13.56 -8.21 2.20
N PRO A 177 14.00 -8.87 3.28
CA PRO A 177 15.24 -9.62 3.23
C PRO A 177 15.17 -10.65 2.09
N GLN A 178 16.24 -10.74 1.31
CA GLN A 178 16.40 -11.79 0.33
C GLN A 178 16.35 -13.12 1.07
N VAL A 179 15.43 -14.00 0.67
CA VAL A 179 15.46 -15.37 1.15
C VAL A 179 16.70 -15.97 0.53
N ALA A 180 17.71 -16.27 1.35
CA ALA A 180 18.84 -17.06 0.88
C ALA A 180 18.27 -18.39 0.39
N ASN A 181 18.40 -18.68 -0.90
CA ASN A 181 18.13 -20.01 -1.42
C ASN A 181 19.16 -20.94 -0.79
N THR A 182 18.76 -21.65 0.26
CA THR A 182 19.48 -22.84 0.70
C THR A 182 19.25 -23.89 -0.39
N ILE A 183 20.26 -24.09 -1.23
CA ILE A 183 20.36 -25.25 -2.13
C ILE A 183 20.63 -26.49 -1.28
#